data_AF-A0A668TBY2-F1
#
_entry.id   AF-A0A668TBY2-F1
#
_cell.length_a   1.000
_cell.length_b   1.000
_cell.length_c   1.000
_cell.angle_alpha   90.00
_cell.angle_beta   90.00
_cell.angle_gamma   90.00
#
_symmetry.space_group_name_H-M   'P 1'
#
loop_
_entity.id
_entity.type
_entity.pdbx_description
1 polymer ?
#
loop_
_entity_poly.entity_id
_entity_poly.type
_entity_poly.pdbx_seq_one_letter_code
_entity_poly.pdbx_strand_id
1 'polypeptide(L)'
;MGSSRFAFFSIFLLCTCSASPPNFVLIFADDLGYGDLGCYGHPSSLTPTLDRLAAEGLRFTDFYSTCPVCAPSRASLLTGRYQTRSGIYPGVFYPGSIGGLPLNETTIAEVLKPLGYATAIIGKWHLGVGHNGMFLPTKQGFDHFLGIPYSHDMVSVNILSCIFIS
;
A
#
# COMPACT_ATOMS: atom_id res chain seq x y z
N MET A 1 73.21 14.35 -0.27
CA MET A 1 72.46 13.08 -0.25
C MET A 1 70.98 13.40 -0.02
N GLY A 2 70.24 13.64 -1.10
CA GLY A 2 68.81 13.99 -1.03
C GLY A 2 67.96 12.81 -1.47
N SER A 3 67.17 12.25 -0.55
CA SER A 3 66.24 11.16 -0.83
C SER A 3 64.85 11.72 -1.13
N SER A 4 64.48 11.80 -2.40
CA SER A 4 63.11 12.12 -2.81
C SER A 4 62.24 10.87 -2.62
N ARG A 5 61.23 10.95 -1.75
CA ARG A 5 60.22 9.90 -1.55
C ARG A 5 58.97 10.28 -2.35
N PHE A 6 58.75 9.61 -3.48
CA PHE A 6 57.48 9.69 -4.21
C PHE A 6 56.41 8.86 -3.48
N ALA A 7 55.36 9.51 -3.00
CA ALA A 7 54.19 8.83 -2.47
C ALA A 7 53.17 8.63 -3.62
N PHE A 8 52.94 7.39 -4.01
CA PHE A 8 51.85 7.02 -4.91
C PHE A 8 50.54 7.00 -4.13
N PHE A 9 49.65 7.96 -4.39
CA PHE A 9 48.27 7.91 -3.93
C PHE A 9 47.45 7.09 -4.94
N SER A 10 47.18 5.83 -4.63
CA SER A 10 46.18 5.04 -5.36
C SER A 10 44.79 5.51 -4.99
N ILE A 11 44.13 6.21 -5.91
CA ILE A 11 42.69 6.50 -5.85
C ILE A 11 41.96 5.18 -6.13
N PHE A 12 41.39 4.57 -5.10
CA PHE A 12 40.40 3.50 -5.25
C PHE A 12 39.06 4.13 -5.63
N LEU A 13 38.67 4.01 -6.90
CA LEU A 13 37.35 4.36 -7.37
C LEU A 13 36.36 3.28 -6.89
N LEU A 14 35.72 3.50 -5.74
CA LEU A 14 34.62 2.68 -5.26
C LEU A 14 33.44 2.84 -6.23
N CYS A 15 33.28 1.88 -7.14
CA CYS A 15 32.09 1.77 -7.96
C CYS A 15 30.93 1.35 -7.05
N THR A 16 30.21 2.33 -6.49
CA THR A 16 28.93 2.07 -5.86
C THR A 16 27.98 1.64 -6.97
N CYS A 17 27.74 0.33 -7.08
CA CYS A 17 26.60 -0.18 -7.84
C CYS A 17 25.36 0.35 -7.12
N SER A 18 24.85 1.50 -7.58
CA SER A 18 23.56 2.01 -7.14
C SER A 18 22.51 1.03 -7.65
N ALA A 19 22.23 -0.01 -6.86
CA ALA A 19 21.13 -0.92 -7.15
C ALA A 19 19.87 -0.06 -7.30
N SER A 20 19.17 -0.21 -8.42
CA SER A 20 17.93 0.52 -8.66
C SER A 20 16.98 0.25 -7.49
N PRO A 21 16.27 1.28 -7.00
CA PRO A 21 15.29 1.09 -5.95
C PRO A 21 14.28 0.00 -6.34
N PRO A 22 13.87 -0.87 -5.40
CA PRO A 22 12.93 -1.95 -5.70
C PRO A 22 11.54 -1.40 -5.96
N ASN A 23 10.72 -2.11 -6.74
CA ASN A 23 9.31 -1.82 -6.91
C ASN A 23 8.49 -2.39 -5.75
N PHE A 24 7.58 -1.58 -5.20
CA PHE A 24 6.65 -2.01 -4.16
C PHE A 24 5.27 -2.31 -4.76
N VAL A 25 4.79 -3.54 -4.57
CA VAL A 25 3.42 -3.93 -4.94
C VAL A 25 2.72 -4.44 -3.69
N LEU A 26 1.76 -3.67 -3.19
CA LEU A 26 0.96 -4.00 -2.01
C LEU A 26 -0.41 -4.52 -2.44
N ILE A 27 -0.66 -5.81 -2.22
CA ILE A 27 -1.96 -6.43 -2.47
C ILE A 27 -2.72 -6.46 -1.14
N PHE A 28 -3.88 -5.80 -1.10
CA PHE A 28 -4.70 -5.71 0.11
C PHE A 28 -6.13 -6.22 -0.16
N ALA A 29 -6.36 -7.48 0.18
CA ALA A 29 -7.65 -8.15 0.03
C ALA A 29 -8.70 -7.53 0.97
N ASP A 30 -9.97 -7.64 0.58
CA ASP A 30 -11.12 -7.14 1.33
C ASP A 30 -11.87 -8.36 1.89
N ASP A 31 -12.11 -8.38 3.21
CA ASP A 31 -12.82 -9.43 3.94
C ASP A 31 -12.30 -10.87 3.71
N LEU A 32 -11.00 -11.04 3.52
CA LEU A 32 -10.33 -12.35 3.44
C LEU A 32 -9.95 -12.85 4.85
N GLY A 33 -10.48 -14.01 5.23
CA GLY A 33 -10.19 -14.68 6.48
C GLY A 33 -8.85 -15.43 6.48
N TYR A 34 -8.30 -15.65 7.68
CA TYR A 34 -7.03 -16.36 7.86
C TYR A 34 -7.03 -17.77 7.25
N GLY A 35 -8.17 -18.46 7.33
CA GLY A 35 -8.33 -19.84 6.83
C GLY A 35 -8.80 -19.95 5.39
N ASP A 36 -8.90 -18.86 4.62
CA ASP A 36 -9.53 -18.89 3.30
C ASP A 36 -8.60 -19.36 2.17
N LEU A 37 -7.29 -19.25 2.36
CA LEU A 37 -6.31 -19.62 1.34
C LEU A 37 -5.93 -21.12 1.45
N GLY A 38 -5.65 -21.74 0.30
CA GLY A 38 -5.15 -23.12 0.24
C GLY A 38 -3.87 -23.30 1.06
N CYS A 39 -2.92 -22.36 0.96
CA CYS A 39 -1.68 -22.35 1.74
C CYS A 39 -1.86 -22.11 3.26
N TYR A 40 -3.07 -21.81 3.72
CA TYR A 40 -3.46 -21.74 5.14
C TYR A 40 -4.41 -22.89 5.55
N GLY A 41 -4.67 -23.85 4.65
CA GLY A 41 -5.35 -25.10 4.96
C GLY A 41 -6.82 -25.17 4.56
N HIS A 42 -7.35 -24.23 3.77
CA HIS A 42 -8.73 -24.33 3.29
C HIS A 42 -8.93 -25.59 2.42
N PRO A 43 -9.95 -26.44 2.66
CA PRO A 43 -10.08 -27.74 1.99
C PRO A 43 -10.49 -27.65 0.52
N SER A 44 -11.03 -26.51 0.08
CA SER A 44 -11.63 -26.36 -1.26
C SER A 44 -11.29 -25.05 -1.98
N SER A 45 -10.47 -24.18 -1.38
CA SER A 45 -10.12 -22.91 -2.02
C SER A 45 -9.14 -23.14 -3.17
N LEU A 46 -9.41 -22.51 -4.30
CA LEU A 46 -8.55 -22.56 -5.48
C LEU A 46 -7.74 -21.27 -5.57
N THR A 47 -6.60 -21.23 -4.86
CA THR A 47 -5.72 -20.06 -4.79
C THR A 47 -4.31 -20.31 -5.32
N PRO A 48 -4.13 -20.99 -6.49
CA PRO A 48 -2.84 -21.52 -6.91
C PRO A 48 -1.74 -20.44 -7.06
N THR A 49 -2.10 -19.24 -7.48
CA THR A 49 -1.16 -18.11 -7.60
C THR A 49 -0.67 -17.62 -6.24
N LEU A 50 -1.56 -17.51 -5.25
CA LEU A 50 -1.20 -17.09 -3.89
C LEU A 50 -0.47 -18.22 -3.14
N ASP A 51 -0.85 -19.47 -3.39
CA ASP A 51 -0.18 -20.63 -2.82
C ASP A 51 1.27 -20.73 -3.34
N ARG A 52 1.48 -20.47 -4.63
CA ARG A 52 2.83 -20.36 -5.22
C ARG A 52 3.62 -19.20 -4.65
N LEU A 53 3.02 -18.01 -4.52
CA LEU A 53 3.67 -16.85 -3.91
C LEU A 53 4.12 -17.14 -2.48
N ALA A 54 3.30 -17.85 -1.70
CA ALA A 54 3.63 -18.27 -0.34
C ALA A 54 4.76 -19.32 -0.29
N ALA A 55 4.86 -20.20 -1.28
CA ALA A 55 5.92 -21.21 -1.37
C ALA A 55 7.26 -20.63 -1.84
N GLU A 56 7.24 -19.60 -2.67
CA GLU A 56 8.43 -18.91 -3.20
C GLU A 56 8.91 -17.75 -2.30
N GLY A 57 8.15 -17.41 -1.26
CA GLY A 57 8.39 -16.24 -0.41
C GLY A 57 8.24 -16.51 1.08
N LEU A 58 8.07 -15.44 1.85
CA LEU A 58 7.80 -15.51 3.28
C LEU A 58 6.29 -15.55 3.53
N ARG A 59 5.84 -16.53 4.33
CA ARG A 59 4.46 -16.65 4.80
C ARG A 59 4.40 -16.46 6.31
N PHE A 60 3.62 -15.49 6.77
CA PHE A 60 3.41 -15.22 8.20
C PHE A 60 2.30 -16.11 8.77
N THR A 61 2.50 -16.67 9.95
CA THR A 61 1.41 -17.33 10.72
C THR A 61 0.72 -16.36 11.68
N ASP A 62 1.39 -15.25 11.99
CA ASP A 62 0.97 -14.26 12.99
C ASP A 62 1.12 -12.85 12.38
N PHE A 63 0.09 -12.43 11.64
CA PHE A 63 0.00 -11.09 11.05
C PHE A 63 -1.36 -10.48 11.40
N TYR A 64 -1.36 -9.24 11.91
CA TYR A 64 -2.54 -8.62 12.49
C TYR A 64 -2.93 -7.31 11.81
N SER A 65 -4.23 -7.12 11.63
CA SER A 65 -4.82 -5.81 11.32
C SER A 65 -5.09 -5.04 12.62
N THR A 66 -4.93 -3.73 12.61
CA THR A 66 -5.20 -2.86 13.76
C THR A 66 -6.70 -2.73 14.09
N CYS A 67 -7.57 -3.09 13.14
CA CYS A 67 -9.01 -3.04 13.27
C CYS A 67 -9.68 -4.11 12.40
N PRO A 68 -10.76 -4.76 12.86
CA PRO A 68 -11.52 -5.72 12.07
C PRO A 68 -12.46 -5.06 11.03
N VAL A 69 -12.30 -3.75 10.76
CA VAL A 69 -13.20 -2.97 9.91
C VAL A 69 -12.41 -2.28 8.79
N CYS A 70 -13.02 -2.17 7.61
CA CYS A 70 -12.40 -1.69 6.36
C CYS A 70 -11.67 -0.33 6.46
N ALA A 71 -12.40 0.76 6.74
CA ALA A 71 -11.81 2.11 6.70
C ALA A 71 -10.68 2.28 7.74
N PRO A 72 -10.86 1.86 9.01
CA PRO A 72 -9.81 2.02 9.99
C PRO A 72 -8.56 1.16 9.71
N SER A 73 -8.71 -0.07 9.21
CA SER A 73 -7.55 -0.91 8.85
C SER A 73 -6.74 -0.34 7.68
N ARG A 74 -7.42 0.18 6.65
CA ARG A 74 -6.81 0.87 5.51
C ARG A 74 -6.08 2.14 5.94
N ALA A 75 -6.63 2.89 6.88
CA ALA A 75 -5.98 4.09 7.41
C ALA A 75 -4.65 3.71 8.07
N SER A 76 -4.66 2.70 8.96
CA SER A 76 -3.45 2.23 9.62
C SER A 76 -2.40 1.67 8.67
N LEU A 77 -2.82 0.95 7.63
CA LEU A 77 -1.93 0.43 6.61
C LEU A 77 -1.16 1.56 5.89
N LEU A 78 -1.86 2.63 5.52
CA LEU A 78 -1.27 3.72 4.75
C LEU A 78 -0.43 4.67 5.59
N THR A 79 -0.83 4.94 6.84
CA THR A 79 -0.15 5.92 7.70
C THR A 79 0.87 5.31 8.65
N GLY A 80 0.86 3.98 8.82
CA GLY A 80 1.67 3.29 9.84
C GLY A 80 1.26 3.64 11.28
N ARG A 81 0.07 4.20 11.49
CA ARG A 81 -0.43 4.66 12.79
C ARG A 81 -1.73 3.95 13.15
N TYR A 82 -1.98 3.78 14.46
CA TYR A 82 -3.30 3.35 14.90
C TYR A 82 -4.38 4.30 14.40
N GLN A 83 -5.45 3.73 13.85
CA GLN A 83 -6.61 4.41 13.27
C GLN A 83 -7.21 5.49 14.19
N THR A 84 -7.14 5.27 15.51
CA THR A 84 -7.62 6.20 16.54
C THR A 84 -6.83 7.50 16.56
N ARG A 85 -5.54 7.45 16.22
CA ARG A 85 -4.68 8.65 16.10
C ARG A 85 -4.95 9.45 14.84
N SER A 86 -5.43 8.78 13.79
CA SER A 86 -5.82 9.40 12.51
C SER A 86 -7.30 9.80 12.48
N GLY A 87 -8.04 9.61 13.57
CA GLY A 87 -9.46 10.00 13.65
C GLY A 87 -10.42 9.08 12.90
N ILE A 88 -9.99 7.87 12.50
CA ILE A 88 -10.80 6.96 11.69
C ILE A 88 -11.48 5.93 12.60
N TYR A 89 -12.58 6.34 13.21
CA TYR A 89 -13.44 5.56 14.11
C TYR A 89 -14.81 6.27 14.25
N PRO A 90 -15.88 5.64 14.77
CA PRO A 90 -15.99 4.27 15.31
C PRO A 90 -16.27 3.19 14.26
N GLY A 91 -16.51 3.55 13.00
CA GLY A 91 -16.90 2.61 11.94
C GLY A 91 -16.30 2.97 10.59
N VAL A 92 -17.12 2.84 9.54
CA VAL A 92 -16.73 3.10 8.15
C VAL A 92 -17.33 4.39 7.61
N PHE A 93 -16.76 4.89 6.50
CA PHE A 93 -17.31 6.00 5.75
C PHE A 93 -18.34 5.52 4.75
N TYR A 94 -19.56 6.04 4.85
CA TYR A 94 -20.63 5.81 3.88
C TYR A 94 -20.58 6.84 2.74
N PRO A 95 -21.22 6.55 1.59
CA PRO A 95 -21.49 7.56 0.56
C PRO A 95 -22.14 8.81 1.19
N GLY A 96 -21.60 10.00 0.88
CA GLY A 96 -22.06 11.26 1.48
C GLY A 96 -21.41 11.64 2.80
N SER A 97 -20.53 10.80 3.37
CA SER A 97 -19.74 11.20 4.54
C SER A 97 -18.91 12.45 4.24
N ILE A 98 -18.99 13.42 5.15
CA ILE A 98 -18.25 14.69 5.04
C ILE A 98 -16.76 14.48 5.34
N GLY A 99 -16.43 13.53 6.22
CA GLY A 99 -15.06 13.22 6.63
C GLY A 99 -14.32 12.23 5.72
N GLY A 100 -13.04 12.03 6.03
CA GLY A 100 -12.13 11.11 5.37
C GLY A 100 -10.77 11.12 6.07
N LEU A 101 -9.77 10.47 5.49
CA LEU A 101 -8.40 10.50 6.00
C LEU A 101 -7.89 11.95 6.03
N PRO A 102 -7.55 12.52 7.20
CA PRO A 102 -7.05 13.87 7.29
C PRO A 102 -5.84 14.10 6.39
N LEU A 103 -5.79 15.25 5.70
CA LEU A 103 -4.70 15.58 4.77
C LEU A 103 -3.37 15.92 5.46
N ASN A 104 -3.35 15.98 6.80
CA ASN A 104 -2.14 16.14 7.58
C ASN A 104 -1.54 14.79 8.04
N GLU A 105 -2.23 13.67 7.78
CA GLU A 105 -1.63 12.35 7.93
C GLU A 105 -0.77 12.06 6.69
N THR A 106 0.42 11.52 6.91
CA THR A 106 1.34 11.19 5.82
C THR A 106 1.15 9.74 5.41
N THR A 107 0.82 9.49 4.14
CA THR A 107 0.70 8.12 3.63
C THR A 107 2.03 7.57 3.12
N ILE A 108 2.14 6.24 3.00
CA ILE A 108 3.29 5.59 2.37
C ILE A 108 3.54 6.09 0.94
N ALA A 109 2.49 6.47 0.20
CA ALA A 109 2.63 7.04 -1.14
C ALA A 109 3.34 8.41 -1.08
N GLU A 110 2.98 9.26 -0.12
CA GLU A 110 3.63 10.57 0.07
C GLU A 110 5.08 10.45 0.58
N VAL A 111 5.40 9.38 1.31
CA VAL A 111 6.78 9.07 1.70
C VAL A 111 7.61 8.63 0.48
N LEU A 112 7.06 7.79 -0.40
CA LEU A 112 7.77 7.23 -1.55
C LEU A 112 7.90 8.22 -2.72
N LYS A 113 6.91 9.08 -2.93
CA LYS A 113 6.88 10.05 -4.03
C LYS A 113 8.11 10.96 -4.14
N PRO A 114 8.60 11.63 -3.07
CA PRO A 114 9.82 12.45 -3.16
C PRO A 114 11.08 11.62 -3.42
N LEU A 115 11.04 10.29 -3.25
CA LEU A 115 12.13 9.37 -3.60
C LEU A 115 12.11 8.97 -5.09
N GLY A 116 11.20 9.53 -5.90
CA GLY A 116 11.11 9.28 -7.34
C GLY A 116 10.22 8.11 -7.73
N TYR A 117 9.43 7.57 -6.79
CA TYR A 117 8.47 6.51 -7.09
C TYR A 117 7.23 7.07 -7.79
N ALA A 118 6.82 6.40 -8.87
CA ALA A 118 5.48 6.54 -9.42
C ALA A 118 4.47 5.80 -8.51
N THR A 119 3.36 6.45 -8.18
CA THR A 119 2.41 5.90 -7.21
C THR A 119 1.03 5.71 -7.83
N ALA A 120 0.46 4.52 -7.67
CA ALA A 120 -0.88 4.22 -8.15
C ALA A 120 -1.65 3.38 -7.13
N ILE A 121 -2.96 3.56 -7.09
CA ILE A 121 -3.88 2.72 -6.32
C ILE A 121 -5.03 2.27 -7.21
N ILE A 122 -5.33 0.98 -7.13
CA ILE A 122 -6.32 0.32 -7.95
C ILE A 122 -7.30 -0.42 -7.04
N GLY A 123 -8.60 -0.21 -7.26
CA GLY A 123 -9.67 -0.84 -6.49
C GLY A 123 -10.24 0.07 -5.39
N LYS A 124 -10.40 -0.46 -4.19
CA LYS A 124 -11.18 0.16 -3.11
C LYS A 124 -10.34 1.12 -2.26
N TRP A 125 -10.80 2.37 -2.16
CA TRP A 125 -10.20 3.38 -1.28
C TRP A 125 -10.72 3.32 0.16
N HIS A 126 -12.02 3.61 0.34
CA HIS A 126 -12.75 3.56 1.61
C HIS A 126 -12.19 4.44 2.75
N LEU A 127 -11.51 5.54 2.42
CA LEU A 127 -11.01 6.53 3.38
C LEU A 127 -11.63 7.92 3.19
N GLY A 128 -12.89 7.92 2.75
CA GLY A 128 -13.69 9.11 2.54
C GLY A 128 -13.56 9.69 1.13
N VAL A 129 -14.60 10.43 0.74
CA VAL A 129 -14.62 11.24 -0.48
C VAL A 129 -14.54 12.71 -0.10
N GLY A 130 -15.34 13.12 0.90
CA GLY A 130 -15.47 14.50 1.32
C GLY A 130 -16.14 15.38 0.25
N HIS A 131 -16.31 16.65 0.57
CA HIS A 131 -16.82 17.62 -0.39
C HIS A 131 -15.83 17.76 -1.57
N ASN A 132 -16.35 17.72 -2.80
CA ASN A 132 -15.58 17.79 -4.06
C ASN A 132 -14.40 16.80 -4.15
N GLY A 133 -14.49 15.64 -3.50
CA GLY A 133 -13.45 14.62 -3.58
C GLY A 133 -12.15 14.97 -2.85
N MET A 134 -12.22 15.83 -1.84
CA MET A 134 -11.05 16.27 -1.06
C MET A 134 -10.25 15.13 -0.43
N PHE A 135 -10.87 13.99 -0.12
CA PHE A 135 -10.22 12.84 0.51
C PHE A 135 -9.94 11.70 -0.46
N LEU A 136 -10.04 11.91 -1.78
CA LEU A 136 -9.69 10.90 -2.78
C LEU A 136 -8.18 10.60 -2.76
N PRO A 137 -7.74 9.42 -3.24
CA PRO A 137 -6.33 9.01 -3.16
C PRO A 137 -5.35 9.98 -3.83
N THR A 138 -5.80 10.68 -4.87
CA THR A 138 -4.99 11.69 -5.58
C THR A 138 -4.67 12.92 -4.75
N LYS A 139 -5.29 13.07 -3.58
CA LYS A 139 -4.99 14.08 -2.56
C LYS A 139 -4.12 13.55 -1.42
N GLN A 140 -3.72 12.28 -1.49
CA GLN A 140 -3.01 11.52 -0.45
C GLN A 140 -1.78 10.79 -1.03
N GLY A 141 -1.07 11.46 -1.95
CA GLY A 141 0.19 10.98 -2.54
C GLY A 141 0.06 10.28 -3.89
N PHE A 142 -1.04 9.57 -4.17
CA PHE A 142 -1.15 8.74 -5.38
C PHE A 142 -1.26 9.57 -6.67
N ASP A 143 -0.44 9.26 -7.68
CA ASP A 143 -0.50 9.89 -9.01
C ASP A 143 -1.70 9.39 -9.83
N HIS A 144 -1.99 8.11 -9.73
CA HIS A 144 -3.07 7.47 -10.46
C HIS A 144 -4.03 6.74 -9.52
N PHE A 145 -5.33 6.89 -9.78
CA PHE A 145 -6.39 6.18 -9.09
C PHE A 145 -7.38 5.62 -10.10
N LEU A 146 -7.61 4.30 -10.04
CA LEU A 146 -8.65 3.63 -10.80
C LEU A 146 -9.42 2.67 -9.88
N GLY A 147 -10.65 3.01 -9.53
CA GLY A 147 -11.48 2.16 -8.70
C GLY A 147 -12.64 2.90 -8.04
N ILE A 148 -13.06 2.38 -6.88
CA ILE A 148 -14.25 2.84 -6.16
C ILE A 148 -13.86 3.49 -4.82
N PRO A 149 -14.50 4.62 -4.45
CA PRO A 149 -14.12 5.35 -3.25
C PRO A 149 -14.57 4.71 -1.94
N TYR A 150 -15.46 3.72 -1.97
CA TYR A 150 -16.04 3.01 -0.83
C TYR A 150 -16.32 1.55 -1.20
N SER A 151 -16.89 0.75 -0.29
CA SER A 151 -17.23 -0.65 -0.58
C SER A 151 -18.25 -0.76 -1.73
N HIS A 152 -18.10 -1.78 -2.57
CA HIS A 152 -18.92 -1.96 -3.79
C HIS A 152 -20.40 -2.31 -3.50
N ASP A 153 -20.70 -2.73 -2.28
CA ASP A 153 -22.02 -3.08 -1.77
C ASP A 153 -22.79 -1.86 -1.19
N MET A 154 -22.14 -0.70 -1.04
CA MET A 154 -22.78 0.50 -0.50
C MET A 154 -23.64 1.25 -1.53
N VAL A 155 -23.28 1.16 -2.81
CA VAL A 155 -24.03 1.75 -3.94
C VAL A 155 -23.75 0.90 -5.17
N SER A 156 -24.73 0.74 -6.05
CA SER A 156 -24.54 0.06 -7.34
C SER A 156 -23.42 0.73 -8.14
N VAL A 157 -22.24 0.09 -8.20
CA VAL A 157 -21.10 0.54 -8.99
C VAL A 157 -20.97 -0.32 -10.24
N ASN A 158 -21.20 0.28 -11.41
CA ASN A 158 -20.88 -0.30 -12.72
C ASN A 158 -19.39 -0.09 -13.03
N ILE A 159 -18.49 -0.79 -12.34
CA ILE A 159 -17.09 -0.90 -12.77
C ILE A 159 -16.81 -2.38 -13.05
N LEU A 160 -16.84 -2.71 -14.34
CA LEU A 160 -16.36 -3.98 -14.87
C LEU A 160 -14.89 -4.16 -14.45
N SER A 161 -14.67 -5.13 -13.58
CA SER A 161 -13.34 -5.59 -13.17
C SER A 161 -12.63 -6.25 -14.35
N CYS A 162 -11.74 -5.52 -15.03
CA CYS A 162 -10.61 -6.06 -15.76
C CYS A 162 -9.60 -4.93 -15.97
N ILE A 163 -8.52 -4.94 -15.19
CA ILE A 163 -7.36 -4.09 -15.42
C ILE A 163 -6.19 -5.02 -15.74
N PHE A 164 -5.89 -5.13 -17.03
CA PHE A 164 -4.53 -5.37 -17.50
C PHE A 164 -3.76 -4.06 -17.31
N ILE A 165 -2.63 -4.10 -16.61
CA ILE A 165 -1.56 -3.12 -16.75
C ILE A 165 -0.33 -3.92 -17.18
N SER A 166 0.36 -3.38 -18.18
CA SER A 166 1.51 -3.96 -18.89
C SER A 166 2.63 -4.46 -18.00
#